data_AF-A0A7S0L4N7-F1
#
_entry.id   AF-A0A7S0L4N7-F1
#
_cell.length_a   1.000
_cell.length_b   1.000
_cell.length_c   1.000
_cell.angle_alpha   90.00
_cell.angle_beta   90.00
_cell.angle_gamma   90.00
#
_symmetry.space_group_name_H-M   'P 1'
#
loop_
_entity.id
_entity.type
_entity.pdbx_description
1 polymer ?
#
loop_
_entity_poly.entity_id
_entity_poly.type
_entity_poly.pdbx_seq_one_letter_code
_entity_poly.pdbx_strand_id
1 'polypeptide(L)'
;GFFGTNCDKVWCPQNCSKRGTCNQGVCTCQPGFSGVNCANLTNPALCLSNCEAVCVEKIKKTQQSGVHTASQLDEAGRKSKKLCVRHCATNNCPTALTSAAAASQKTTLAGLKTLQKSSSAMAVHVHDTPDDAQENPIWW
;
A
#
# COMPACT_ATOMS: atom_id res chain seq x y z
N GLY A 1 22.90 -12.83 -13.37
CA GLY A 1 23.17 -13.11 -14.79
C GLY A 1 24.13 -12.07 -15.31
N PHE A 2 25.10 -12.49 -16.11
CA PHE A 2 26.12 -11.62 -16.72
C PHE A 2 25.82 -11.43 -18.21
N PHE A 3 26.30 -10.34 -18.80
CA PHE A 3 26.12 -10.01 -20.22
C PHE A 3 27.35 -9.29 -20.78
N GLY A 4 27.34 -9.00 -22.09
CA GLY A 4 28.46 -8.35 -22.79
C GLY A 4 29.41 -9.34 -23.45
N THR A 5 30.29 -8.83 -24.30
CA THR A 5 31.18 -9.63 -25.16
C THR A 5 32.12 -10.54 -24.37
N ASN A 6 32.50 -10.15 -23.14
CA ASN A 6 33.33 -10.96 -22.25
C ASN A 6 32.58 -11.44 -21.00
N CYS A 7 31.25 -11.40 -20.98
CA CYS A 7 30.42 -11.74 -19.81
C CYS A 7 30.81 -10.97 -18.53
N ASP A 8 31.35 -9.77 -18.71
CA ASP A 8 31.92 -8.90 -17.68
C ASP A 8 30.91 -7.88 -17.13
N LYS A 9 29.77 -7.72 -17.80
CA LYS A 9 28.72 -6.79 -17.36
C LYS A 9 27.70 -7.50 -16.47
N VAL A 10 27.44 -6.94 -15.30
CA VAL A 10 26.45 -7.45 -14.34
C VAL A 10 25.13 -6.73 -14.53
N TRP A 11 24.03 -7.46 -14.55
CA TRP A 11 22.68 -6.87 -14.57
C TRP A 11 22.40 -6.11 -13.27
N CYS A 12 21.87 -4.90 -13.38
CA CYS A 12 21.37 -4.18 -12.22
C CYS A 12 20.02 -4.73 -11.72
N PRO A 13 19.78 -4.69 -10.40
CA PRO A 13 18.52 -5.13 -9.82
C PRO A 13 17.37 -4.31 -10.38
N GLN A 14 16.40 -4.99 -11.01
CA GLN A 14 15.22 -4.39 -11.66
C GLN A 14 15.54 -3.21 -12.59
N ASN A 15 16.72 -3.21 -13.23
CA ASN A 15 17.19 -2.13 -14.08
C ASN A 15 17.11 -0.75 -13.39
N CYS A 16 17.50 -0.70 -12.11
CA CYS A 16 17.43 0.49 -11.26
C CYS A 16 16.05 1.16 -11.24
N SER A 17 14.98 0.36 -11.39
CA SER A 17 13.58 0.80 -11.46
C SER A 17 13.36 1.94 -12.48
N LYS A 18 14.23 2.06 -13.49
CA LYS A 18 14.27 3.18 -14.45
C LYS A 18 14.40 4.57 -13.81
N ARG A 19 14.97 4.63 -12.60
CA ARG A 19 15.13 5.82 -11.74
C ARG A 19 16.59 6.04 -11.33
N GLY A 20 17.52 5.52 -12.12
CA GLY A 20 18.94 5.57 -11.84
C GLY A 20 19.77 5.00 -13.01
N THR A 21 21.08 5.18 -12.91
CA THR A 21 22.06 4.67 -13.87
C THR A 21 22.67 3.38 -13.34
N CYS A 22 22.71 2.35 -14.18
CA CYS A 22 23.33 1.06 -13.87
C CYS A 22 24.82 1.08 -14.19
N ASN A 23 25.68 0.86 -13.19
CA ASN A 23 27.12 0.72 -13.35
C ASN A 23 27.58 -0.59 -12.70
N GLN A 24 28.01 -1.56 -13.52
CA GLN A 24 28.54 -2.86 -13.06
C GLN A 24 27.66 -3.58 -12.02
N GLY A 25 26.33 -3.55 -12.20
CA GLY A 25 25.38 -4.18 -11.27
C GLY A 25 24.97 -3.32 -10.07
N VAL A 26 25.57 -2.13 -9.91
CA VAL A 26 25.23 -1.16 -8.86
C VAL A 26 24.42 0.00 -9.45
N CYS A 27 23.33 0.36 -8.79
CA CYS A 27 22.48 1.47 -9.20
C CYS A 27 22.91 2.79 -8.56
N THR A 28 23.15 3.80 -9.38
CA THR A 28 23.28 5.21 -8.95
C THR A 28 21.94 5.90 -9.15
N CYS A 29 21.24 6.20 -8.06
CA CYS A 29 19.87 6.73 -8.14
C CYS A 29 19.81 8.20 -8.53
N GLN A 30 18.76 8.57 -9.25
CA GLN A 30 18.42 9.96 -9.52
C GLN A 30 18.05 10.69 -8.21
N PRO A 31 18.19 12.03 -8.17
CA PRO A 31 17.78 12.83 -7.03
C PRO A 31 16.34 12.51 -6.61
N GLY A 32 16.10 12.33 -5.32
CA GLY A 32 14.80 11.93 -4.80
C GLY A 32 14.57 10.43 -4.69
N PHE A 33 15.48 9.57 -5.17
CA PHE A 33 15.37 8.10 -5.12
C PHE A 33 16.53 7.42 -4.37
N SER A 34 16.26 6.27 -3.76
CA SER A 34 17.22 5.44 -3.02
C SER A 34 16.88 3.95 -3.05
N GLY A 35 17.72 3.15 -2.40
CA GLY A 35 17.63 1.69 -2.37
C GLY A 35 18.49 1.05 -3.46
N VAL A 36 18.72 -0.25 -3.33
CA VAL A 36 19.60 -1.03 -4.23
C VAL A 36 19.17 -0.99 -5.69
N ASN A 37 17.88 -0.73 -5.94
CA ASN A 37 17.24 -0.63 -7.23
C ASN A 37 16.60 0.75 -7.49
N CYS A 38 16.82 1.77 -6.65
CA CYS A 38 16.20 3.09 -6.79
C CYS A 38 14.65 3.11 -6.74
N ALA A 39 14.03 2.12 -6.09
CA ALA A 39 12.59 2.08 -5.91
C ALA A 39 12.08 3.00 -4.79
N ASN A 40 12.92 3.29 -3.78
CA ASN A 40 12.53 4.11 -2.63
C ASN A 40 12.70 5.59 -2.92
N LEU A 41 11.95 6.45 -2.22
CA LEU A 41 12.06 7.91 -2.32
C LEU A 41 12.88 8.46 -1.14
N THR A 42 13.86 9.34 -1.38
CA THR A 42 14.73 9.90 -0.33
C THR A 42 14.12 11.08 0.40
N ASN A 43 13.23 11.83 -0.24
CA ASN A 43 12.57 12.98 0.36
C ASN A 43 11.21 12.55 0.94
N PRO A 44 10.98 12.61 2.26
CA PRO A 44 9.72 12.20 2.88
C PRO A 44 8.51 13.00 2.39
N ALA A 45 8.69 14.29 2.06
CA ALA A 45 7.63 15.12 1.51
C ALA A 45 7.26 14.70 0.08
N LEU A 46 8.26 14.38 -0.75
CA LEU A 46 8.02 13.84 -2.11
C LEU A 46 7.48 12.41 -2.07
N CYS A 47 7.84 11.64 -1.04
CA CYS A 47 7.29 10.31 -0.85
C CYS A 47 5.80 10.37 -0.52
N LEU A 48 5.40 11.27 0.37
CA LEU A 48 4.01 11.45 0.76
C LEU A 48 3.15 11.94 -0.41
N SER A 49 3.65 12.86 -1.23
CA SER A 49 2.94 13.34 -2.43
C SER A 49 2.80 12.25 -3.49
N ASN A 50 3.83 11.41 -3.68
CA ASN A 50 3.75 10.28 -4.60
C ASN A 50 2.78 9.18 -4.10
N CYS A 51 2.74 8.91 -2.79
CA CYS A 51 1.74 8.04 -2.19
C CYS A 51 0.32 8.57 -2.41
N GLU A 52 0.13 9.88 -2.30
CA GLU A 52 -1.16 10.52 -2.58
C GLU A 52 -1.60 10.32 -4.04
N ALA A 53 -0.70 10.56 -5.00
CA ALA A 53 -0.98 10.36 -6.42
C ALA A 53 -1.34 8.90 -6.76
N VAL A 54 -0.54 7.94 -6.30
CA VAL A 54 -0.76 6.50 -6.54
C VAL A 54 -2.10 6.04 -5.97
N CYS A 55 -2.44 6.49 -4.75
CA CYS A 55 -3.69 6.10 -4.10
C CYS A 55 -4.91 6.70 -4.81
N VAL A 56 -4.83 7.97 -5.22
CA VAL A 56 -5.91 8.60 -5.99
C VAL A 56 -6.12 7.86 -7.31
N GLU A 57 -5.06 7.56 -8.06
CA GLU A 57 -5.16 6.80 -9.32
C GLU A 57 -5.76 5.40 -9.15
N LYS A 58 -5.49 4.71 -8.04
CA LYS A 58 -6.09 3.41 -7.74
C LYS A 58 -7.59 3.53 -7.44
N ILE A 59 -7.99 4.53 -6.66
CA ILE A 59 -9.40 4.72 -6.28
C ILE A 59 -10.25 5.15 -7.47
N LYS A 60 -9.68 5.94 -8.40
CA LYS A 60 -10.33 6.28 -9.68
C LYS A 60 -10.71 5.06 -10.51
N LYS A 61 -9.94 3.97 -10.41
CA LYS A 61 -10.22 2.71 -11.13
C LYS A 61 -11.34 1.89 -10.48
N THR A 62 -11.68 2.16 -9.22
CA THR A 62 -12.69 1.43 -8.45
C THR A 62 -14.04 2.16 -8.40
N GLN A 63 -14.07 3.46 -8.72
CA GLN A 63 -15.28 4.28 -8.77
C GLN A 63 -15.65 4.58 -10.23
N GLN A 64 -16.83 4.15 -10.70
CA GLN A 64 -17.26 4.35 -12.08
C GLN A 64 -17.49 5.85 -12.41
N SER A 65 -16.86 6.29 -13.50
CA SER A 65 -17.21 7.44 -14.36
C SER A 65 -17.43 8.80 -13.66
N GLY A 66 -16.35 9.53 -13.36
CA GLY A 66 -16.45 10.97 -13.04
C GLY A 66 -15.35 11.53 -12.14
N VAL A 67 -14.54 10.68 -11.50
CA VAL A 67 -13.46 11.12 -10.60
C VAL A 67 -12.18 11.34 -11.40
N HIS A 68 -11.97 12.57 -11.86
CA HIS A 68 -10.70 12.97 -12.51
C HIS A 68 -9.71 13.56 -11.51
N THR A 69 -10.19 14.00 -10.34
CA THR A 69 -9.39 14.65 -9.29
C THR A 69 -9.76 14.15 -7.89
N ALA A 70 -8.88 14.38 -6.91
CA ALA A 70 -9.14 13.99 -5.51
C ALA A 70 -10.37 14.67 -4.88
N SER A 71 -10.80 15.81 -5.43
CA SER A 71 -11.96 16.57 -4.97
C SER A 71 -13.30 15.95 -5.38
N GLN A 72 -13.30 15.06 -6.38
CA GLN A 72 -14.49 14.38 -6.89
C GLN A 72 -14.73 13.03 -6.22
N LEU A 73 -13.89 12.65 -5.26
CA LEU A 73 -14.09 11.43 -4.47
C LEU A 73 -15.32 11.59 -3.57
N ASP A 74 -16.20 10.59 -3.61
CA ASP A 74 -17.27 10.42 -2.64
C ASP A 74 -16.71 10.23 -1.21
N GLU A 75 -17.57 10.18 -0.20
CA GLU A 75 -17.15 10.01 1.19
C GLU A 75 -16.35 8.71 1.41
N ALA A 76 -16.74 7.61 0.77
CA ALA A 76 -16.01 6.35 0.86
C ALA A 76 -14.67 6.43 0.11
N GLY A 77 -14.62 7.07 -1.05
CA GLY A 77 -13.38 7.38 -1.77
C GLY A 77 -12.39 8.21 -0.95
N ARG A 78 -12.87 9.23 -0.22
CA ARG A 78 -12.02 10.07 0.65
C ARG A 78 -11.44 9.29 1.84
N LYS A 79 -12.26 8.46 2.49
CA LYS A 79 -11.79 7.55 3.57
C LYS A 79 -10.78 6.54 3.06
N SER A 80 -11.05 5.95 1.89
CA SER A 80 -10.16 5.00 1.22
C SER A 80 -8.82 5.64 0.85
N LYS A 81 -8.83 6.88 0.33
CA LYS A 81 -7.60 7.65 0.03
C LYS A 81 -6.76 7.83 1.28
N LYS A 82 -7.35 8.31 2.38
CA LYS A 82 -6.62 8.50 3.66
C LYS A 82 -5.98 7.21 4.17
N LEU A 83 -6.72 6.10 4.11
CA LEU A 83 -6.21 4.80 4.55
C LEU A 83 -5.08 4.30 3.65
N CYS A 84 -5.24 4.40 2.33
CA CYS A 84 -4.24 4.02 1.34
C CYS A 84 -2.96 4.83 1.51
N VAL A 85 -3.05 6.15 1.63
CA VAL A 85 -1.89 7.04 1.78
C VAL A 85 -1.13 6.71 3.06
N ARG A 86 -1.84 6.44 4.17
CA ARG A 86 -1.23 6.00 5.42
C ARG A 86 -0.47 4.69 5.24
N HIS A 87 -1.09 3.68 4.64
CA HIS A 87 -0.47 2.37 4.40
C HIS A 87 0.74 2.48 3.46
N CYS A 88 0.62 3.28 2.40
CA CYS A 88 1.71 3.55 1.45
C CYS A 88 2.89 4.21 2.15
N ALA A 89 2.65 5.24 2.98
CA ALA A 89 3.68 5.95 3.71
C ALA A 89 4.42 5.04 4.69
N THR A 90 3.70 4.19 5.44
CA THR A 90 4.31 3.26 6.41
C THR A 90 5.23 2.22 5.74
N ASN A 91 4.94 1.81 4.51
CA ASN A 91 5.68 0.74 3.83
C ASN A 91 6.73 1.23 2.80
N ASN A 92 6.54 2.40 2.22
CA ASN A 92 7.36 2.86 1.08
C ASN A 92 8.11 4.17 1.34
N CYS A 93 7.88 4.84 2.47
CA CYS A 93 8.58 6.09 2.80
C CYS A 93 9.63 5.85 3.90
N PRO A 94 10.93 5.83 3.55
CA PRO A 94 12.02 5.51 4.48
C PRO A 94 12.20 6.56 5.60
N THR A 95 11.56 7.73 5.49
CA THR A 95 11.79 8.88 6.37
C THR A 95 10.51 9.49 6.99
N ALA A 96 9.40 8.74 7.06
CA ALA A 96 8.30 9.10 7.97
C ALA A 96 8.59 8.70 9.44
N LEU A 97 9.76 8.10 9.70
CA LEU A 97 10.10 7.38 10.93
C LEU A 97 11.37 7.87 11.64
N THR A 98 11.99 8.98 11.22
CA THR A 98 13.23 9.50 11.84
C THR A 98 13.06 10.14 13.22
N SER A 99 12.01 9.80 13.99
CA SER A 99 12.01 10.13 15.43
C SER A 99 11.31 9.16 16.39
N ALA A 100 10.77 7.99 15.98
CA ALA A 100 10.14 7.11 17.00
C ALA A 100 9.97 5.60 16.74
N ALA A 101 10.16 5.03 15.55
CA ALA A 101 9.76 3.61 15.36
C ALA A 101 10.75 2.74 14.54
N ALA A 102 12.04 2.85 14.87
CA ALA A 102 12.99 1.75 14.67
C ALA A 102 13.06 0.82 15.90
N ALA A 103 11.94 0.61 16.60
CA ALA A 103 11.83 -0.35 17.69
C ALA A 103 10.78 -1.43 17.34
N SER A 104 11.27 -2.64 17.09
CA SER A 104 10.56 -3.92 17.22
C SER A 104 9.32 -4.17 16.39
N GLN A 105 9.54 -4.69 15.18
CA GLN A 105 8.83 -5.92 14.79
C GLN A 105 9.33 -7.07 15.68
N LYS A 106 8.79 -7.17 16.90
CA LYS A 106 8.91 -8.33 17.79
C LYS A 106 7.80 -8.26 18.86
N THR A 107 6.54 -8.27 18.44
CA THR A 107 5.45 -8.68 19.35
C THR A 107 5.23 -10.17 19.13
N THR A 108 5.70 -10.91 20.11
CA THR A 108 5.64 -12.35 20.33
C THR A 108 4.26 -12.95 20.02
N LEU A 109 4.22 -13.96 19.15
CA LEU A 109 3.12 -14.90 18.92
C LEU A 109 2.91 -15.87 20.11
N ALA A 110 3.15 -15.44 21.35
CA ALA A 110 3.01 -16.29 22.52
C ALA A 110 2.16 -15.57 23.57
N GLY A 111 0.84 -15.72 23.48
CA GLY A 111 -0.05 -15.07 24.45
C GLY A 111 -1.54 -15.02 24.13
N LEU A 112 -2.09 -15.85 23.23
CA LEU A 112 -3.53 -16.15 23.25
C LEU A 112 -3.80 -17.09 24.42
N LYS A 113 -3.79 -16.50 25.62
CA LYS A 113 -4.36 -17.10 26.83
C LYS A 113 -5.86 -17.29 26.57
N THR A 114 -6.23 -18.55 26.40
CA THR A 114 -7.37 -19.22 27.04
C THR A 114 -8.41 -18.28 27.65
N LEU A 115 -9.60 -18.17 27.03
CA LEU A 115 -10.89 -17.95 27.70
C LEU A 115 -12.03 -18.16 26.66
N GLN A 116 -12.13 -19.37 26.10
CA GLN A 116 -13.40 -19.86 25.58
C GLN A 116 -14.05 -20.67 26.72
N LYS A 117 -14.77 -19.96 27.61
CA LYS A 117 -15.68 -20.59 28.57
C LYS A 117 -17.11 -20.22 28.17
N SER A 118 -17.82 -21.28 27.80
CA SER A 118 -19.28 -21.41 27.74
C SER A 118 -20.03 -20.58 28.77
N SER A 119 -21.11 -19.93 28.35
CA SER A 119 -22.37 -19.88 29.11
C SER A 119 -23.52 -19.42 28.22
N SER A 120 -24.54 -20.26 28.16
CA SER A 120 -25.84 -20.09 27.53
C SER A 120 -26.64 -18.95 28.15
N ALA A 121 -27.35 -18.15 27.35
CA ALA A 121 -28.55 -17.42 27.77
C ALA A 121 -29.42 -17.00 26.56
N MET A 122 -30.58 -17.65 26.46
CA MET A 122 -31.93 -17.21 26.10
C MET A 122 -32.18 -16.02 25.13
N ALA A 123 -33.18 -16.25 24.29
CA ALA A 123 -33.73 -15.45 23.20
C ALA A 123 -34.19 -14.02 23.54
N VAL A 124 -34.09 -13.14 22.53
CA VAL A 124 -35.11 -12.14 22.23
C VAL A 124 -35.50 -12.30 20.76
N HIS A 125 -36.76 -12.67 20.53
CA HIS A 125 -37.41 -12.61 19.23
C HIS A 125 -37.70 -11.15 18.89
N VAL A 126 -37.35 -10.72 17.68
CA VAL A 126 -38.01 -9.60 17.00
C VAL A 126 -38.61 -10.17 15.71
N HIS A 127 -39.94 -10.17 15.62
CA HIS A 127 -40.70 -10.49 14.42
C HIS A 127 -41.08 -9.19 13.68
N ASP A 128 -41.06 -9.29 12.35
CA ASP A 128 -41.79 -8.52 11.33
C ASP A 128 -41.41 -7.03 11.10
N THR A 129 -41.15 -6.54 9.89
CA THR A 129 -41.63 -6.95 8.54
C THR A 129 -40.60 -6.69 7.41
N PRO A 130 -40.80 -7.32 6.24
CA PRO A 130 -40.03 -7.17 4.99
C PRO A 130 -40.60 -6.10 4.04
N ASP A 131 -39.76 -5.50 3.18
CA ASP A 131 -40.06 -5.08 1.79
C ASP A 131 -38.76 -4.55 1.12
N ASP A 132 -38.16 -5.35 0.23
CA ASP A 132 -37.95 -5.05 -1.21
C ASP A 132 -36.83 -4.01 -1.48
N ALA A 133 -35.77 -4.24 -2.27
CA ALA A 133 -35.62 -5.15 -3.38
C ALA A 133 -34.13 -5.54 -3.54
N GLN A 134 -33.92 -6.84 -3.75
CA GLN A 134 -32.86 -7.38 -4.61
C GLN A 134 -32.96 -6.66 -5.97
N GLU A 135 -31.89 -6.31 -6.68
CA GLU A 135 -31.40 -7.13 -7.79
C GLU A 135 -29.87 -7.07 -7.91
N ASN A 136 -29.28 -8.27 -7.89
CA ASN A 136 -27.88 -8.59 -8.12
C ASN A 136 -27.71 -9.03 -9.58
N PRO A 137 -26.89 -8.35 -10.41
CA PRO A 137 -26.43 -8.92 -11.66
C PRO A 137 -25.06 -9.62 -11.45
N ILE A 138 -25.12 -10.94 -11.28
CA ILE A 138 -23.96 -11.83 -11.43
C ILE A 138 -23.53 -11.82 -12.89
N TRP A 139 -22.25 -11.53 -13.15
CA TRP A 139 -21.61 -11.89 -14.41
C TRP A 139 -20.27 -12.55 -14.08
N TRP A 140 -20.19 -13.81 -14.50
CA TRP A 140 -19.05 -14.72 -14.50
C TRP A 140 -17.90 -14.21 -15.37
#